data_AF-A0A8S8Z020-F1
#
_entry.id   AF-A0A8S8Z020-F1
#
_cell.length_a   1.000
_cell.length_b   1.000
_cell.length_c   1.000
_cell.angle_alpha   90.00
_cell.angle_beta   90.00
_cell.angle_gamma   90.00
#
_symmetry.space_group_name_H-M   'P 1'
#
loop_
_entity.id
_entity.type
_entity.pdbx_description
1 polymer ?
#
loop_
_entity_poly.entity_id
_entity_poly.type
_entity_poly.pdbx_seq_one_letter_code
_entity_poly.pdbx_strand_id
1 'polypeptide(L)'
;MDFMLEEELIDLFTFCLQNPDSPEVETKKTRISEVGKELFQDGGIDALENFWFAISNRIEGEIEKDITPFRPLWNNLSDEWKF
;
A
#
# COMPACT_ATOMS: atom_id res chain seq x y z
N MET A 1 -5.79 1.32 14.60
CA MET A 1 -5.19 1.58 13.29
C MET A 1 -4.02 2.50 13.54
N ASP A 2 -2.80 2.09 13.17
CA ASP A 2 -1.64 2.96 13.30
C ASP A 2 -1.72 4.05 12.24
N PHE A 3 -2.19 5.23 12.65
CA PHE A 3 -2.36 6.40 11.79
C PHE A 3 -1.05 6.77 11.09
N MET A 4 0.11 6.50 11.70
CA MET A 4 1.40 6.81 11.08
C MET A 4 1.68 5.92 9.87
N LEU A 5 1.35 4.62 9.94
CA LEU A 5 1.54 3.70 8.80
C LEU A 5 0.54 3.96 7.67
N GLU A 6 -0.67 4.39 8.00
CA GLU A 6 -1.67 4.75 6.99
C GLU A 6 -1.22 5.96 6.17
N GLU A 7 -0.83 7.06 6.83
CA GLU A 7 -0.30 8.25 6.15
C GLU A 7 0.98 7.93 5.37
N GLU A 8 1.89 7.12 5.93
CA GLU A 8 3.08 6.68 5.21
C GLU A 8 2.72 5.94 3.92
N LEU A 9 1.79 4.99 3.95
CA LEU A 9 1.36 4.29 2.74
C LEU A 9 0.71 5.23 1.73
N ILE A 10 -0.12 6.18 2.17
CA ILE A 10 -0.73 7.20 1.30
C ILE A 10 0.36 7.98 0.57
N ASP A 11 1.38 8.46 1.28
CA ASP A 11 2.50 9.19 0.70
C ASP A 11 3.28 8.33 -0.31
N LEU A 12 3.56 7.07 0.04
CA LEU A 12 4.30 6.14 -0.81
C LEU A 12 3.55 5.83 -2.11
N PHE A 13 2.27 5.50 -2.03
CA PHE A 13 1.44 5.22 -3.21
C PHE A 13 1.27 6.47 -4.07
N THR A 14 0.97 7.62 -3.45
CA THR A 14 0.84 8.90 -4.15
C THR A 14 2.12 9.24 -4.90
N PHE A 15 3.29 9.06 -4.28
CA PHE A 15 4.58 9.28 -4.93
C PHE A 15 4.74 8.38 -6.15
N CYS A 16 4.50 7.07 -6.01
CA CYS A 16 4.65 6.11 -7.11
C CYS A 16 3.69 6.42 -8.26
N LEU A 17 2.46 6.83 -7.95
CA LEU A 17 1.43 7.17 -8.92
C LEU A 17 1.72 8.48 -9.65
N GLN A 18 2.24 9.49 -8.97
CA GLN A 18 2.52 10.82 -9.55
C GLN A 18 3.87 10.89 -10.27
N ASN A 19 4.83 10.04 -9.88
CA ASN A 19 6.19 10.06 -10.40
C ASN A 19 6.63 8.67 -10.91
N PRO A 20 5.90 8.04 -11.85
CA PRO A 20 6.13 6.65 -12.24
C PRO A 20 7.53 6.38 -12.85
N ASP A 21 8.15 7.40 -13.45
CA ASP A 21 9.48 7.31 -14.06
C ASP A 21 10.61 7.67 -13.09
N SER A 22 10.30 7.98 -11.82
CA SER A 22 11.32 8.32 -10.84
C SER A 22 12.18 7.10 -10.51
N PRO A 23 13.51 7.24 -10.41
CA PRO A 23 14.39 6.15 -9.98
C PRO A 23 14.09 5.69 -8.54
N GLU A 24 13.37 6.49 -7.76
CA GLU A 24 12.99 6.15 -6.38
C GLU A 24 11.78 5.20 -6.29
N VAL A 25 11.02 5.00 -7.38
CA VAL A 25 9.79 4.18 -7.36
C VAL A 25 10.04 2.77 -6.82
N GLU A 26 11.12 2.13 -7.23
CA GLU A 26 11.44 0.77 -6.76
C GLU A 26 11.79 0.73 -5.26
N THR A 27 12.47 1.76 -4.76
CA THR A 27 12.71 1.92 -3.32
C THR A 27 11.40 2.13 -2.55
N LYS A 28 10.46 2.92 -3.10
CA LYS A 28 9.16 3.15 -2.49
C LYS A 28 8.29 1.88 -2.48
N LYS A 29 8.26 1.12 -3.57
CA LYS A 29 7.60 -0.21 -3.62
C LYS A 29 8.17 -1.19 -2.59
N THR A 30 9.49 -1.14 -2.38
CA THR A 30 10.15 -1.93 -1.33
C THR A 30 9.59 -1.55 0.04
N ARG A 31 9.52 -0.24 0.36
CA ARG A 31 8.95 0.21 1.63
C ARG A 31 7.47 -0.13 1.78
N ILE A 32 6.65 -0.01 0.71
CA ILE A 32 5.24 -0.45 0.72
C ILE A 32 5.14 -1.92 1.09
N SER A 33 6.04 -2.76 0.58
CA SER A 33 6.07 -4.19 0.89
C SER A 33 6.45 -4.46 2.36
N GLU A 34 7.38 -3.69 2.91
CA GLU A 34 7.79 -3.76 4.32
C GLU A 34 6.65 -3.34 5.25
N VAL A 35 5.99 -2.21 4.99
CA VAL A 35 4.84 -1.76 5.79
C VAL A 35 3.71 -2.77 5.72
N GLY A 36 3.41 -3.32 4.55
CA GLY A 36 2.42 -4.39 4.42
C GLY A 36 2.77 -5.61 5.28
N LYS A 37 4.04 -5.98 5.35
CA LYS A 37 4.50 -7.05 6.23
C LYS A 37 4.29 -6.72 7.72
N GLU A 38 4.58 -5.48 8.14
CA GLU A 38 4.33 -5.02 9.51
C GLU A 38 2.83 -5.11 9.85
N LEU A 39 1.96 -4.59 8.98
CA LEU A 39 0.50 -4.66 9.14
C LEU A 39 0.00 -6.12 9.22
N PHE A 40 0.51 -6.99 8.36
CA PHE A 40 0.16 -8.40 8.35
C PHE A 40 0.60 -9.11 9.63
N GLN A 41 1.75 -8.76 10.20
CA GLN A 41 2.23 -9.34 11.46
C GLN A 41 1.35 -8.93 12.65
N ASP A 42 0.80 -7.72 12.63
CA ASP A 42 -0.02 -7.20 13.72
C ASP A 42 -1.48 -7.66 13.66
N GLY A 43 -2.05 -7.83 12.45
CA GLY A 43 -3.48 -8.14 12.31
C GLY A 43 -3.86 -9.00 11.10
N GLY A 44 -2.90 -9.66 10.46
CA GLY A 44 -3.14 -10.60 9.37
C GLY A 44 -3.76 -9.97 8.13
N ILE A 45 -4.52 -10.78 7.39
CA ILE A 45 -5.24 -10.34 6.18
C ILE A 45 -6.26 -9.24 6.50
N ASP A 46 -6.94 -9.32 7.64
CA ASP A 46 -7.94 -8.32 8.02
C ASP A 46 -7.32 -6.93 8.17
N ALA A 47 -6.11 -6.83 8.73
CA ALA A 47 -5.39 -5.56 8.77
C ALA A 47 -5.04 -5.05 7.36
N LEU A 48 -4.52 -5.91 6.49
CA LEU A 48 -4.19 -5.54 5.11
C LEU A 48 -5.41 -5.04 4.35
N GLU A 49 -6.55 -5.73 4.39
CA GLU A 49 -7.78 -5.32 3.70
C GLU A 49 -8.34 -4.01 4.26
N ASN A 50 -8.34 -3.82 5.59
CA ASN A 50 -8.82 -2.59 6.20
C ASN A 50 -7.97 -1.38 5.81
N PHE A 51 -6.64 -1.51 5.84
CA PHE A 51 -5.74 -0.45 5.40
C PHE A 51 -5.85 -0.21 3.89
N TRP A 52 -5.87 -1.26 3.08
CA TRP A 52 -6.02 -1.15 1.64
C TRP A 52 -7.29 -0.37 1.27
N PHE A 53 -8.42 -0.71 1.89
CA PHE A 53 -9.68 0.00 1.68
C PHE A 53 -9.59 1.48 2.06
N ALA A 54 -9.07 1.80 3.25
CA ALA A 54 -8.95 3.19 3.71
C ALA A 54 -8.06 4.02 2.75
N ILE A 55 -6.90 3.49 2.41
CA ILE A 55 -5.91 4.16 1.55
C ILE A 55 -6.43 4.31 0.12
N SER A 56 -7.04 3.26 -0.44
CA SER A 56 -7.62 3.30 -1.79
C SER A 56 -8.67 4.40 -1.93
N ASN A 57 -9.62 4.47 -0.98
CA ASN A 57 -10.66 5.51 -1.01
C ASN A 57 -10.08 6.91 -0.90
N ARG A 58 -9.04 7.09 -0.06
CA ARG A 58 -8.42 8.39 0.14
C ARG A 58 -7.65 8.85 -1.09
N ILE A 59 -6.82 7.99 -1.68
CA ILE A 59 -6.05 8.33 -2.88
C ILE A 59 -6.99 8.57 -4.08
N GLU A 60 -8.03 7.75 -4.24
CA GLU A 60 -9.04 7.97 -5.27
C GLU A 60 -9.75 9.32 -5.08
N GLY A 61 -10.12 9.67 -3.84
CA GLY A 61 -10.76 10.95 -3.52
C GLY A 61 -9.85 12.18 -3.61
N GLU A 62 -8.54 12.04 -3.35
CA GLU A 62 -7.59 13.15 -3.32
C GLU A 62 -6.94 13.42 -4.68
N ILE A 63 -6.60 12.39 -5.45
CA ILE A 63 -5.84 12.52 -6.71
C ILE A 63 -6.44 11.75 -7.88
N GLU A 64 -7.63 11.15 -7.74
CA GLU A 64 -8.34 10.43 -8.80
C GLU A 64 -7.51 9.30 -9.45
N LYS A 65 -6.72 8.59 -8.65
CA LYS A 65 -5.89 7.47 -9.10
C LYS A 65 -6.17 6.18 -8.34
N ASP A 66 -5.93 5.06 -9.02
CA ASP A 66 -6.15 3.72 -8.50
C ASP A 66 -4.82 3.07 -8.04
N ILE A 67 -4.81 2.54 -6.82
CA ILE A 67 -3.67 1.82 -6.27
C ILE A 67 -3.68 0.32 -6.56
N THR A 68 -4.73 -0.23 -7.19
CA THR A 68 -4.83 -1.66 -7.57
C THR A 68 -3.56 -2.24 -8.21
N PRO A 69 -2.81 -1.53 -9.07
CA PRO A 69 -1.54 -2.05 -9.61
C PRO A 69 -0.48 -2.42 -8.57
N PHE A 70 -0.58 -1.91 -7.33
CA PHE A 70 0.35 -2.22 -6.24
C PHE A 70 -0.13 -3.36 -5.33
N ARG A 71 -1.36 -3.85 -5.48
CA ARG A 71 -1.92 -4.94 -4.66
C ARG A 71 -1.06 -6.23 -4.69
N PRO A 72 -0.42 -6.59 -5.83
CA PRO A 72 0.47 -7.75 -5.89
C PRO A 72 1.74 -7.64 -5.02
N LEU A 73 2.12 -6.46 -4.54
CA LEU A 73 3.30 -6.28 -3.67
C LEU A 73 3.20 -7.11 -2.38
N TRP A 74 1.99 -7.47 -1.96
CA TRP A 74 1.72 -8.22 -0.74
C TRP A 74 1.36 -9.70 -0.97
N ASN A 75 1.40 -10.19 -2.23
CA ASN A 75 1.05 -11.58 -2.55
C ASN A 75 1.92 -12.64 -1.87
N ASN A 76 3.13 -12.27 -1.42
CA ASN A 76 4.03 -13.19 -0.72
C ASN A 76 3.80 -13.24 0.81
N LEU A 77 2.84 -12.48 1.34
CA LEU A 77 2.54 -12.42 2.77
C LEU A 77 1.59 -13.55 3.22
N SER A 78 0.68 -13.98 2.35
CA SER A 78 -0.31 -15.02 2.66
C SER A 78 -0.81 -15.72 1.41
N ASP A 79 -1.23 -16.97 1.57
CA ASP A 79 -1.90 -17.74 0.53
C ASP A 79 -3.30 -17.20 0.17
N GLU A 80 -3.88 -16.37 1.02
CA GLU A 80 -5.20 -15.76 0.83
C GLU A 80 -5.12 -14.43 0.07
N TRP A 81 -3.96 -13.75 0.08
CA TRP A 81 -3.76 -12.50 -0.64
C TRP A 81 -3.18 -12.78 -2.03
N LYS A 82 -4.03 -12.90 -3.05
CA LYS A 82 -3.63 -13.26 -4.42
C LYS A 82 -4.33 -12.37 -5.44
N PHE A 83 -3.66 -11.26 -5.80
CA PHE A 83 -4.14 -10.27 -6.76
C PHE A 83 -3.19 -10.09 -7.95
#